data_AF-V4K7H0-F1
#
_entry.id   AF-V4K7H0-F1
#
_cell.length_a   1.000
_cell.length_b   1.000
_cell.length_c   1.000
_cell.angle_alpha   90.00
_cell.angle_beta   90.00
_cell.angle_gamma   90.00
#
_symmetry.space_group_name_H-M   'P 1'
#
loop_
_entity.id
_entity.type
_entity.pdbx_description
1 polymer ?
#
loop_
_entity_poly.entity_id
_entity_poly.type
_entity_poly.pdbx_seq_one_letter_code
_entity_poly.pdbx_strand_id
1 'polypeptide(L)'
;MPRGGRRQADPFTCPVCGARVTEPERTWTVVSPIPDSKGRVTITIMGSFRCPNGHTWKAVIKKFKSGGEEGEEGGGEREPGEVITLDLSDIQDFDEESPPSE
;
A
#
# COMPACT_ATOMS: atom_id res chain seq x y z
N MET A 1 -2.86 -3.79 33.41
CA MET A 1 -1.81 -4.57 32.73
C MET A 1 -1.55 -3.94 31.38
N PRO A 2 -0.45 -3.19 31.18
CA PRO A 2 -0.13 -2.62 29.87
C PRO A 2 0.25 -3.76 28.93
N ARG A 3 -0.56 -4.00 27.90
CA ARG A 3 -0.15 -4.88 26.79
C ARG A 3 0.95 -4.14 26.06
N GLY A 4 2.20 -4.41 26.44
CA GLY A 4 3.39 -3.83 25.82
C GLY A 4 3.23 -3.93 24.31
N GLY A 5 3.32 -2.78 23.63
CA GLY A 5 3.22 -2.71 22.18
C GLY A 5 4.24 -3.67 21.60
N ARG A 6 3.76 -4.82 21.09
CA ARG A 6 4.60 -5.72 20.33
C ARG A 6 5.12 -4.87 19.17
N ARG A 7 6.42 -4.56 19.18
CA ARG A 7 7.14 -4.12 17.96
C ARG A 7 6.64 -5.04 16.85
N GLN A 8 6.10 -4.46 15.78
CA GLN A 8 5.48 -5.24 14.70
C GLN A 8 6.51 -6.27 14.25
N ALA A 9 6.21 -7.55 14.51
CA ALA A 9 7.05 -8.64 14.07
C ALA A 9 7.16 -8.52 12.55
N ASP A 10 8.37 -8.70 12.02
CA ASP A 10 8.63 -8.55 10.60
C ASP A 10 7.60 -9.38 9.80
N PRO A 11 6.81 -8.75 8.91
CA PRO A 11 5.68 -9.41 8.26
C PRO A 11 6.11 -10.57 7.34
N PHE A 12 7.38 -10.58 6.94
CA PHE A 12 8.00 -11.57 6.07
C PHE A 12 8.56 -12.78 6.82
N THR A 13 8.53 -12.77 8.16
CA THR A 13 9.00 -13.89 8.98
C THR A 13 7.85 -14.81 9.38
N CYS A 14 8.01 -16.10 9.10
CA CYS A 14 7.05 -17.13 9.49
C CYS A 14 6.92 -17.19 11.02
N PRO A 15 5.71 -17.04 11.59
CA PRO A 15 5.51 -17.02 13.04
C PRO A 15 5.72 -18.37 13.72
N VAL A 16 5.81 -19.47 12.94
CA VAL A 16 5.94 -20.84 13.47
C VAL A 16 7.39 -21.30 13.50
N CYS A 17 8.13 -21.11 12.40
CA CYS A 17 9.49 -21.64 12.25
C CYS A 17 10.58 -20.57 12.08
N GLY A 18 10.21 -19.29 11.96
CA GLY A 18 11.17 -18.19 11.78
C GLY A 18 11.75 -18.04 10.38
N ALA A 19 11.36 -18.88 9.41
CA ALA A 19 11.81 -18.74 8.02
C ALA A 19 11.34 -17.41 7.42
N ARG A 20 12.25 -16.67 6.78
CA ARG A 20 11.95 -15.41 6.09
C ARG A 20 11.60 -15.68 4.63
N VAL A 21 10.57 -15.02 4.13
CA VAL A 21 10.12 -15.07 2.72
C VAL A 21 10.31 -13.69 2.10
N THR A 22 10.71 -13.57 0.84
CA THR A 22 10.94 -12.25 0.22
C THR A 22 9.67 -11.58 -0.28
N GLU A 23 8.72 -12.36 -0.78
CA GLU A 23 7.53 -11.85 -1.48
C GLU A 23 6.24 -12.55 -1.02
N PRO A 24 5.12 -11.81 -0.91
CA PRO A 24 3.81 -12.41 -0.65
C PRO A 24 3.29 -13.16 -1.88
N GLU A 25 2.56 -14.26 -1.65
CA GLU A 25 1.87 -14.98 -2.74
C GLU A 25 0.71 -14.16 -3.34
N ARG A 26 0.00 -13.42 -2.49
CA ARG A 26 -1.10 -12.54 -2.90
C ARG A 26 -1.14 -11.32 -2.01
N THR A 27 -1.47 -10.19 -2.59
CA THR A 27 -1.70 -8.93 -1.87
C THR A 27 -3.13 -8.47 -2.09
N TRP A 28 -3.68 -7.81 -1.07
CA TRP A 28 -4.96 -7.11 -1.20
C TRP A 28 -4.96 -5.85 -0.35
N THR A 29 -5.77 -4.90 -0.76
CA THR A 29 -5.89 -3.61 -0.10
C THR A 29 -7.17 -3.56 0.70
N VAL A 30 -7.08 -3.12 1.95
CA VAL A 30 -8.23 -2.87 2.83
C VAL A 30 -8.32 -1.37 3.06
N VAL A 31 -9.42 -0.77 2.64
CA VAL A 31 -9.70 0.66 2.83
C VAL A 31 -10.66 0.82 4.01
N SER A 32 -10.30 1.66 4.99
CA SER A 32 -11.18 1.94 6.12
C SER A 32 -12.38 2.77 5.65
N PRO A 33 -13.63 2.35 5.92
CA PRO A 33 -14.82 3.04 5.45
C PRO A 33 -15.09 4.35 6.21
N ILE A 34 -14.51 4.51 7.41
CA ILE A 34 -14.74 5.68 8.25
C ILE A 34 -13.47 6.55 8.20
N PRO A 35 -13.57 7.81 7.74
CA PRO A 35 -12.44 8.72 7.78
C PRO A 35 -12.10 9.08 9.24
N ASP A 36 -10.81 9.24 9.51
CA ASP A 36 -10.30 9.68 10.81
C ASP A 36 -10.84 11.09 11.16
N SER A 37 -10.64 11.57 12.40
CA SER A 37 -11.11 12.90 12.85
C SER A 37 -10.61 14.07 11.97
N LYS A 38 -9.57 13.85 11.18
CA LYS A 38 -9.02 14.79 10.18
C LYS A 38 -9.47 14.53 8.74
N GLY A 39 -10.49 13.70 8.52
CA GLY A 39 -10.98 13.36 7.18
C GLY A 39 -10.12 12.33 6.41
N ARG A 40 -9.13 11.72 7.06
CA ARG A 40 -8.13 10.87 6.39
C ARG A 40 -8.59 9.42 6.29
N VAL A 41 -8.48 8.83 5.11
CA VAL A 41 -8.80 7.42 4.88
C VAL A 41 -7.56 6.56 5.09
N THR A 42 -7.68 5.49 5.87
CA THR A 42 -6.59 4.53 6.08
C THR A 42 -6.65 3.43 5.03
N ILE A 43 -5.56 3.27 4.28
CA ILE A 43 -5.38 2.22 3.29
C ILE A 43 -4.34 1.24 3.84
N THR A 44 -4.72 -0.03 3.99
CA THR A 44 -3.82 -1.08 4.52
C THR A 44 -3.57 -2.12 3.44
N ILE A 45 -2.32 -2.29 3.04
CA ILE A 45 -1.88 -3.38 2.16
C ILE A 45 -1.60 -4.59 3.03
N MET A 46 -2.35 -5.66 2.79
CA MET A 46 -2.15 -6.97 3.40
C MET A 46 -1.54 -7.93 2.39
N GLY A 47 -0.79 -8.90 2.89
CA GLY A 47 -0.25 -10.00 2.11
C GLY A 47 -0.54 -11.35 2.74
N SER A 48 -0.73 -12.37 1.90
CA SER A 48 -0.62 -13.77 2.29
C SER A 48 0.76 -14.30 1.93
N PHE A 49 1.38 -15.01 2.86
CA PHE A 49 2.69 -15.61 2.70
C PHE A 49 2.59 -17.11 2.89
N ARG A 50 3.51 -17.83 2.22
CA ARG A 50 3.68 -19.26 2.37
C ARG A 50 5.10 -19.58 2.76
N CYS A 51 5.22 -20.32 3.85
CA CYS A 51 6.47 -20.80 4.38
C CYS A 51 7.00 -21.93 3.49
N PRO A 52 8.33 -22.05 3.30
CA PRO A 52 8.92 -23.27 2.74
C PRO A 52 8.55 -24.55 3.52
N ASN A 53 8.27 -24.42 4.84
CA ASN A 53 7.82 -25.52 5.68
C ASN A 53 6.30 -25.84 5.56
N GLY A 54 5.57 -25.19 4.63
CA GLY A 54 4.18 -25.51 4.33
C GLY A 54 3.10 -24.72 5.09
N HIS A 55 3.48 -23.87 6.06
CA HIS A 55 2.54 -22.99 6.75
C HIS A 55 2.17 -21.75 5.92
N THR A 56 0.97 -21.22 6.09
CA THR A 56 0.56 -19.95 5.50
C THR A 56 0.18 -18.95 6.58
N TRP A 57 0.45 -17.67 6.36
CA TRP A 57 0.02 -16.60 7.26
C TRP A 57 -0.37 -15.34 6.50
N LYS A 58 -1.07 -14.45 7.18
CA LYS A 58 -1.46 -13.14 6.66
C LYS A 58 -0.83 -12.07 7.54
N ALA A 59 -0.20 -11.09 6.92
CA ALA A 59 0.41 -9.97 7.64
C ALA A 59 0.14 -8.64 6.93
N VAL A 60 0.22 -7.55 7.70
CA VAL A 60 0.17 -6.19 7.17
C VAL A 60 1.54 -5.88 6.60
N ILE A 61 1.60 -5.53 5.31
CA ILE A 61 2.83 -5.14 4.64
C ILE A 61 3.07 -3.65 4.86
N LYS A 62 2.03 -2.84 4.59
CA LYS A 62 2.14 -1.38 4.67
C LYS A 62 0.79 -0.77 5.02
N LYS A 63 0.83 0.35 5.75
CA LYS A 63 -0.35 1.12 6.12
C LYS A 63 -0.11 2.57 5.72
N PHE A 64 -1.04 3.12 4.95
CA PHE A 64 -1.04 4.49 4.46
C PHE A 64 -2.26 5.24 5.01
N LYS A 65 -2.13 6.54 5.22
CA LYS A 65 -3.24 7.43 5.54
C LYS A 65 -3.29 8.50 4.45
N SER A 66 -4.41 8.58 3.74
CA SER A 66 -4.63 9.60 2.72
C SER A 66 -4.65 10.99 3.40
N GLY A 67 -3.70 11.87 3.07
CA GLY A 67 -3.59 13.22 3.66
C GLY A 67 -2.62 13.37 4.83
N GLY A 68 -1.62 12.49 4.97
CA GLY A 68 -0.52 12.70 5.92
C GLY A 68 0.79 12.19 5.34
N GLU A 69 1.52 13.07 4.66
CA GLU A 69 2.87 12.81 4.17
C GLU A 69 3.88 12.88 5.32
N GLU A 70 3.63 12.22 6.46
CA GLU A 70 4.54 12.26 7.61
C GLU A 70 4.52 10.94 8.39
N GLY A 71 5.46 10.06 8.03
CA GLY A 71 6.19 9.16 8.93
C GLY A 71 5.41 8.17 9.79
N GLU A 72 5.37 6.90 9.35
CA GLU A 72 5.54 5.77 10.28
C GLU A 72 6.63 4.84 9.70
N GLU A 73 7.75 4.85 10.43
CA GLU A 73 9.05 4.19 10.29
C GLU A 73 9.14 2.89 9.46
N GLY A 74 10.02 2.92 8.45
CA GLY A 74 10.55 1.77 7.72
C GLY A 74 11.58 2.26 6.71
N GLY A 75 12.86 2.17 7.06
CA GLY A 75 13.98 2.64 6.24
C GLY A 75 13.95 2.05 4.82
N GLY A 76 14.06 2.94 3.84
CA GLY A 76 14.26 2.65 2.43
C GLY A 76 14.63 3.96 1.76
N GLU A 77 15.77 3.98 1.09
CA GLU A 77 16.42 5.16 0.54
C GLU A 77 15.48 6.07 -0.26
N ARG A 78 15.72 7.37 -0.09
CA ARG A 78 15.07 8.44 -0.84
C ARG A 78 15.63 8.42 -2.26
N GLU A 79 14.94 7.77 -3.19
CA GLU A 79 15.05 8.19 -4.59
C GLU A 79 14.28 9.51 -4.72
N PRO A 80 14.91 10.61 -5.18
CA PRO A 80 14.18 11.86 -5.41
C PRO A 80 13.15 11.59 -6.50
N GLY A 81 11.87 11.77 -6.15
CA GLY A 81 10.76 11.59 -7.09
C GLY A 81 10.97 12.49 -8.31
N GLU A 82 10.88 11.88 -9.50
CA GLU A 82 10.81 12.62 -10.75
C GLU A 82 9.51 13.43 -10.76
N VAL A 83 9.65 14.75 -10.82
CA VAL A 83 8.53 15.68 -10.99
C VAL A 83 8.04 15.51 -12.43
N ILE A 84 6.99 14.71 -12.62
CA ILE A 84 6.31 14.63 -13.91
C ILE A 84 5.50 15.94 -14.06
N THR A 85 6.05 16.89 -14.79
CA THR A 85 5.32 18.10 -15.21
C THR A 85 4.31 17.69 -16.27
N LEU A 86 3.04 17.55 -15.88
CA LEU A 86 1.95 17.45 -16.85
C LEU A 86 1.77 18.82 -17.50
N ASP A 87 2.20 18.96 -18.75
CA ASP A 87 1.88 20.11 -19.58
C ASP A 87 0.41 20.02 -20.02
N LEU A 88 -0.33 21.13 -19.93
CA LEU A 88 -1.78 21.17 -20.20
C LEU A 88 -2.13 20.92 -21.69
N SER A 89 -1.12 20.71 -22.54
CA SER A 89 -1.25 20.44 -23.97
C SER A 89 -1.57 18.96 -24.29
N ASP A 90 -1.40 18.03 -23.35
CA ASP A 90 -1.64 16.58 -23.57
C ASP A 90 -3.12 16.14 -23.40
N ILE A 91 -4.02 17.05 -22.97
CA ILE A 91 -5.41 16.70 -22.57
C ILE A 91 -6.49 17.05 -23.61
N GLN A 92 -6.12 17.66 -24.74
CA GLN A 92 -7.05 18.05 -25.81
C GLN A 92 -6.96 17.10 -27.02
N ASP A 93 -7.38 15.86 -26.88
CA ASP A 93 -7.71 15.00 -28.05
C ASP A 93 -8.85 14.03 -27.71
N PHE A 94 -9.93 14.54 -27.11
CA PHE A 94 -11.11 13.72 -26.83
C PHE A 94 -12.41 14.54 -26.90
N ASP A 95 -12.64 15.22 -28.03
CA ASP A 95 -13.98 15.49 -28.56
C ASP A 95 -13.88 16.09 -29.98
N GLU A 96 -13.88 15.24 -31.02
CA GLU A 96 -14.35 15.66 -32.34
C GLU A 96 -15.11 14.49 -33.00
N GLU A 97 -16.21 14.10 -32.35
CA GLU A 97 -17.28 13.35 -33.00
C GLU A 97 -18.01 14.32 -33.95
N SER A 98 -17.55 14.39 -35.20
CA SER A 98 -18.31 15.06 -36.27
C SER A 98 -19.49 14.16 -36.67
N PRO A 99 -20.76 14.64 -36.61
CA PRO A 99 -21.87 13.89 -37.18
C PRO A 99 -21.76 13.88 -38.71
N PRO A 100 -22.18 12.78 -39.39
CA PRO A 100 -22.20 12.74 -40.85
C PRO A 100 -23.28 13.68 -41.39
N SER A 101 -22.89 14.56 -42.31
CA SER A 101 -23.82 15.37 -43.11
C SER A 101 -24.39 14.54 -44.26
N GLU A 102 -25.68 14.76 -44.49
CA GLU A 102 -26.59 14.19 -45.50
C GLU A 102 -26.08 14.19 -46.95
#